data_AF-A0A8T5DGR9-F1
#
_entry.id   AF-A0A8T5DGR9-F1
#
_cell.length_a   1.000
_cell.length_b   1.000
_cell.length_c   1.000
_cell.angle_alpha   90.00
_cell.angle_beta   90.00
_cell.angle_gamma   90.00
#
_symmetry.space_group_name_H-M   'P 1'
#
loop_
_entity.id
_entity.type
_entity.pdbx_description
1 polymer ?
#
loop_
_entity_poly.entity_id
_entity_poly.type
_entity_poly.pdbx_seq_one_letter_code
_entity_poly.pdbx_strand_id
1 'polypeptide(L)'
;MATKKEVEDGKICALLSYLIIGIIWYFVDDKMKKNQFAKFHTQQSLVLVLFSVIVSILNSILSAIITVIAVVTMGVGSVLMIIPLLISFIPMVFWIMGIVYSLQGKEKELPWIGQYGKKLKI
;
A
#
# COMPACT_ATOMS: atom_id res chain seq x y z
N MET A 1 12.92 16.36 6.24
CA MET A 1 11.49 16.70 6.15
C MET A 1 11.34 17.68 5.01
N ALA A 2 10.43 17.42 4.08
CA ALA A 2 10.20 18.30 2.94
C ALA A 2 9.84 19.73 3.39
N THR A 3 10.31 20.72 2.63
CA THR A 3 9.92 22.11 2.81
C THR A 3 8.45 22.33 2.43
N LYS A 4 7.80 23.39 2.93
CA LYS A 4 6.42 23.72 2.55
C LYS A 4 6.23 23.80 1.02
N LYS A 5 7.21 24.38 0.33
CA LYS A 5 7.22 24.47 -1.13
C LYS A 5 7.29 23.10 -1.80
N GLU A 6 8.15 22.20 -1.34
CA GLU A 6 8.20 20.83 -1.87
C GLU A 6 6.90 20.06 -1.62
N VAL A 7 6.27 20.26 -0.47
CA VAL A 7 4.96 19.65 -0.18
C VAL A 7 3.91 20.16 -1.16
N GLU A 8 3.84 21.47 -1.42
CA GLU A 8 2.91 22.06 -2.38
C GLU A 8 3.16 21.55 -3.80
N ASP A 9 4.40 21.62 -4.28
CA ASP A 9 4.79 21.21 -5.64
C ASP A 9 4.58 19.71 -5.88
N GLY A 10 4.80 18.88 -4.85
CA GLY A 10 4.74 17.43 -4.93
C GLY A 10 3.39 16.81 -4.55
N LYS A 11 2.44 17.62 -4.05
CA LYS A 11 1.23 17.10 -3.39
C LYS A 11 0.39 16.17 -4.26
N ILE A 12 0.16 16.58 -5.50
CA ILE A 12 -0.67 15.81 -6.44
C ILE A 12 0.04 14.51 -6.81
N CYS A 13 1.35 14.55 -7.06
CA CYS A 13 2.14 13.35 -7.35
C CYS A 13 2.12 12.37 -6.17
N ALA A 14 2.31 12.88 -4.94
CA ALA A 14 2.24 12.10 -3.72
C ALA A 14 0.86 11.44 -3.52
N LEU A 15 -0.23 12.17 -3.71
CA LEU A 15 -1.59 11.63 -3.64
C LEU A 15 -1.80 10.53 -4.69
N LEU A 16 -1.47 10.82 -5.94
CA LEU A 16 -1.66 9.89 -7.06
C LEU A 16 -0.74 8.68 -7.00
N SER A 17 0.35 8.72 -6.21
CA SER A 17 1.25 7.58 -6.04
C SER A 17 0.54 6.36 -5.42
N TYR A 18 -0.57 6.56 -4.71
CA TYR A 18 -1.43 5.49 -4.20
C TYR A 18 -2.42 4.94 -5.23
N LEU A 19 -2.51 5.54 -6.43
CA LEU A 19 -3.39 5.12 -7.52
C LEU A 19 -2.62 4.55 -8.73
N ILE A 20 -1.37 4.11 -8.53
CA ILE A 20 -0.40 3.66 -9.57
C ILE A 20 0.01 4.78 -10.53
N ILE A 21 -0.91 5.64 -10.96
CA ILE A 21 -0.68 6.70 -11.94
C ILE A 21 0.36 7.71 -11.45
N GLY A 22 0.40 8.02 -10.15
CA GLY A 22 1.42 8.90 -9.59
C GLY A 22 2.78 8.22 -9.43
N ILE A 23 2.83 6.89 -9.37
CA ILE A 23 4.11 6.14 -9.42
C ILE A 23 4.72 6.30 -10.82
N ILE A 24 3.90 6.13 -11.86
CA ILE A 24 4.33 6.32 -13.25
C ILE A 24 4.79 7.77 -13.46
N TRP A 25 3.99 8.75 -13.03
CA TRP A 25 4.35 10.16 -13.13
C TRP A 25 5.66 10.47 -12.40
N TYR A 26 5.86 9.95 -11.19
CA TYR A 26 7.10 10.11 -10.44
C TYR A 26 8.33 9.68 -11.24
N PHE A 27 8.30 8.53 -11.92
CA PHE A 27 9.46 8.04 -12.69
C PHE A 27 9.72 8.82 -13.98
N VAL A 28 8.67 9.38 -14.59
CA VAL A 28 8.75 10.10 -15.87
C VAL A 28 9.17 11.56 -15.67
N ASP A 29 8.82 12.19 -14.54
CA ASP A 29 9.11 13.60 -14.29
C ASP A 29 10.35 13.81 -13.41
N ASP A 30 11.41 14.36 -13.98
CA ASP A 30 12.67 14.68 -13.27
C ASP A 30 12.49 15.64 -12.09
N LYS A 31 11.48 16.52 -12.13
CA LYS A 31 11.17 17.41 -10.99
C LYS A 31 10.60 16.59 -9.85
N MET A 32 9.70 15.65 -10.14
CA MET A 32 9.10 14.79 -9.11
C MET A 32 10.13 13.85 -8.49
N LYS A 33 11.08 13.31 -9.27
CA LYS A 33 12.20 12.51 -8.71
C LYS A 33 13.06 13.25 -7.70
N LYS A 34 13.24 14.57 -7.89
CA LYS A 34 14.01 15.43 -6.99
C LYS A 34 13.20 15.91 -5.78
N ASN A 35 11.87 15.92 -5.88
CA ASN A 35 10.97 16.33 -4.81
C ASN A 35 10.93 15.26 -3.69
N GLN A 36 11.39 15.63 -2.48
CA GLN A 36 11.47 14.69 -1.37
C GLN A 36 10.10 14.18 -0.90
N PHE A 37 9.06 15.03 -0.96
CA PHE A 37 7.70 14.67 -0.55
C PHE A 37 7.07 13.66 -1.51
N ALA A 38 7.18 13.91 -2.82
CA ALA A 38 6.71 12.98 -3.86
C ALA A 38 7.47 11.65 -3.81
N LYS A 39 8.79 11.70 -3.59
CA LYS A 39 9.64 10.52 -3.40
C LYS A 39 9.20 9.68 -2.20
N PHE A 40 9.00 10.31 -1.04
CA PHE A 40 8.58 9.61 0.18
C PHE A 40 7.27 8.85 -0.04
N HIS A 41 6.24 9.52 -0.56
CA HIS A 41 4.95 8.87 -0.78
C HIS A 41 4.98 7.79 -1.87
N THR A 42 5.81 7.97 -2.91
CA THR A 42 6.05 6.92 -3.92
C THR A 42 6.75 5.69 -3.33
N GLN A 43 7.72 5.88 -2.43
CA GLN A 43 8.33 4.76 -1.71
C GLN A 43 7.32 4.05 -0.82
N GLN A 44 6.47 4.79 -0.08
CA GLN A 44 5.42 4.19 0.76
C GLN A 44 4.39 3.43 -0.08
N SER A 45 3.97 3.99 -1.21
CA SER A 45 2.97 3.33 -2.08
C SER A 45 3.53 2.09 -2.76
N LEU A 46 4.80 2.10 -3.20
CA LEU A 46 5.47 0.91 -3.75
C LEU A 46 5.59 -0.21 -2.70
N VAL A 47 5.97 0.12 -1.47
CA VAL A 47 5.98 -0.87 -0.38
C VAL A 47 4.59 -1.42 -0.11
N LEU A 48 3.56 -0.56 -0.12
CA LEU A 48 2.18 -0.99 0.04
C LEU A 48 1.71 -1.90 -1.09
N VAL A 49 2.12 -1.65 -2.35
CA VAL A 49 1.83 -2.55 -3.48
C VAL A 49 2.48 -3.91 -3.26
N LEU A 50 3.77 -3.95 -2.91
CA LEU A 50 4.47 -5.20 -2.64
C LEU A 50 3.84 -5.97 -1.46
N PHE A 51 3.51 -5.26 -0.38
CA PHE A 51 2.80 -5.83 0.76
C PHE A 51 1.44 -6.39 0.36
N SER A 52 0.67 -5.66 -0.46
CA SER A 52 -0.64 -6.10 -0.94
C SER A 52 -0.55 -7.37 -1.78
N VAL A 53 0.47 -7.50 -2.63
CA VAL A 53 0.74 -8.71 -3.42
C VAL A 53 1.05 -9.89 -2.50
N ILE A 54 1.94 -9.71 -1.51
CA ILE A 54 2.29 -10.78 -0.55
C ILE A 54 1.05 -11.22 0.23
N VAL A 55 0.28 -10.28 0.78
CA VAL A 55 -0.97 -10.57 1.51
C VAL A 55 -1.95 -11.31 0.60
N SER A 56 -2.12 -10.88 -0.65
CA SER A 56 -3.03 -11.53 -1.60
C SER A 56 -2.63 -12.98 -1.87
N ILE A 57 -1.35 -13.27 -2.10
CA ILE A 57 -0.85 -14.64 -2.33
C ILE A 57 -1.10 -15.52 -1.10
N LEU A 58 -0.73 -15.04 0.10
CA LEU A 58 -0.95 -15.78 1.35
C LEU A 58 -2.45 -16.03 1.59
N ASN A 59 -3.29 -15.04 1.30
CA ASN A 59 -4.73 -15.14 1.47
C ASN A 59 -5.37 -16.12 0.47
N SER A 60 -4.87 -16.18 -0.77
CA SER A 60 -5.29 -17.18 -1.77
C SER A 60 -4.94 -18.61 -1.34
N ILE A 61 -3.74 -18.83 -0.80
CA ILE A 61 -3.34 -20.14 -0.27
C ILE A 61 -4.23 -20.53 0.91
N LEU A 62 -4.45 -19.63 1.87
CA LEU A 62 -5.33 -19.86 3.01
C LEU A 62 -6.76 -20.19 2.57
N SER A 63 -7.31 -19.45 1.61
CA SER A 63 -8.66 -19.66 1.08
C SER A 63 -8.79 -21.01 0.38
N ALA A 64 -7.77 -21.47 -0.35
CA ALA A 64 -7.74 -22.78 -0.97
C ALA A 64 -7.77 -23.90 0.08
N ILE A 65 -6.98 -23.78 1.15
CA ILE A 65 -6.98 -24.74 2.28
C ILE A 65 -8.36 -24.79 2.94
N ILE A 66 -8.96 -23.64 3.24
CA ILE A 66 -10.29 -23.56 3.85
C ILE A 66 -11.35 -24.19 2.94
N THR A 67 -11.23 -24.00 1.62
CA THR A 67 -12.14 -24.61 0.64
C THR A 67 -12.05 -26.14 0.68
N VAL A 68 -10.85 -26.72 0.77
CA VAL A 68 -10.68 -28.18 0.94
C VAL A 68 -11.33 -28.65 2.23
N ILE A 69 -11.13 -27.94 3.35
CA ILE A 69 -11.77 -28.26 4.64
C ILE A 69 -13.29 -28.19 4.51
N ALA A 70 -13.83 -27.16 3.87
CA ALA A 70 -15.26 -27.01 3.66
C ALA A 70 -15.83 -28.18 2.85
N VAL A 71 -15.13 -28.65 1.82
CA VAL A 71 -15.57 -29.83 1.03
C VAL A 71 -15.56 -31.10 1.90
N VAL A 72 -14.48 -31.38 2.62
CA VAL A 72 -14.35 -32.59 3.46
C VAL A 72 -15.38 -32.60 4.61
N THR A 73 -15.73 -31.42 5.12
CA THR A 73 -16.69 -31.26 6.23
C THR A 73 -18.13 -31.04 5.76
N MET A 74 -18.44 -31.32 4.49
CA MET A 74 -19.78 -31.14 3.90
C MET A 74 -20.35 -29.73 4.12
N GLY A 75 -19.50 -28.71 4.03
CA GLY A 75 -19.88 -27.29 4.09
C GLY A 75 -19.70 -26.62 5.45
N VAL A 76 -19.53 -27.36 6.56
CA VAL A 76 -19.38 -26.77 7.91
C VAL A 76 -18.14 -25.89 8.01
N GLY A 77 -17.03 -26.29 7.37
CA GLY A 77 -15.77 -25.54 7.35
C GLY A 77 -15.85 -24.18 6.64
N SER A 78 -16.92 -23.87 5.91
CA SER A 78 -17.08 -22.59 5.20
C SER A 78 -17.14 -21.37 6.13
N VAL A 79 -17.52 -21.56 7.40
CA VAL A 79 -17.52 -20.50 8.44
C VAL A 79 -16.13 -19.88 8.59
N LEU A 80 -15.06 -20.62 8.30
CA LEU A 80 -13.68 -20.13 8.38
C LEU A 80 -13.34 -19.10 7.30
N MET A 81 -14.14 -18.96 6.23
CA MET A 81 -13.94 -17.96 5.16
C MET A 81 -14.03 -16.50 5.66
N ILE A 82 -14.53 -16.28 6.87
CA ILE A 82 -14.48 -14.96 7.51
C ILE A 82 -13.04 -14.48 7.74
N ILE A 83 -12.09 -15.40 7.97
CA ILE A 83 -10.68 -15.08 8.23
C ILE A 83 -10.03 -14.42 7.01
N PRO A 84 -10.01 -15.04 5.81
CA PRO A 84 -9.43 -14.42 4.64
C PRO A 84 -10.16 -13.15 4.21
N LEU A 85 -11.47 -13.03 4.50
CA LEU A 85 -12.22 -11.79 4.29
C LEU A 85 -11.65 -10.66 5.16
N LEU A 86 -11.44 -10.88 6.45
CA LEU A 86 -10.90 -9.86 7.36
C LEU A 86 -9.46 -9.45 6.98
N ILE A 87 -8.63 -10.41 6.60
CA ILE A 87 -7.24 -10.14 6.16
C ILE A 87 -7.21 -9.22 4.92
N SER A 88 -8.18 -9.38 4.01
CA SER A 88 -8.25 -8.57 2.77
C SER A 88 -8.41 -7.07 3.02
N PHE A 89 -8.91 -6.66 4.19
CA PHE A 89 -9.07 -5.25 4.55
C PHE A 89 -7.77 -4.58 5.04
N ILE A 90 -6.75 -5.34 5.45
CA ILE A 90 -5.51 -4.78 6.02
C ILE A 90 -4.80 -3.83 5.04
N PRO A 91 -4.55 -4.20 3.76
CA PRO A 91 -3.92 -3.29 2.82
C PRO A 91 -4.80 -2.07 2.50
N MET A 92 -6.13 -2.22 2.52
CA MET A 92 -7.08 -1.11 2.30
C MET A 92 -6.95 -0.04 3.39
N VAL A 93 -6.81 -0.43 4.65
CA VAL A 93 -6.58 0.51 5.76
C VAL A 93 -5.30 1.31 5.56
N PHE A 94 -4.20 0.64 5.19
CA PHE A 94 -2.93 1.31 4.91
C PHE A 94 -2.98 2.21 3.69
N TRP A 95 -3.73 1.83 2.67
CA TRP A 95 -3.97 2.66 1.49
C TRP A 95 -4.66 3.97 1.85
N ILE A 96 -5.76 3.91 2.62
CA ILE A 96 -6.48 5.09 3.10
C ILE A 96 -5.56 5.97 3.96
N MET A 97 -4.81 5.36 4.89
CA MET A 97 -3.86 6.11 5.73
C MET A 97 -2.81 6.84 4.90
N GLY A 98 -2.27 6.20 3.88
CA GLY A 98 -1.28 6.78 2.99
C GLY A 98 -1.82 7.99 2.23
N ILE A 99 -3.05 7.88 1.72
CA ILE A 99 -3.77 8.99 1.07
C ILE A 99 -3.98 10.13 2.06
N VAL A 100 -4.49 9.86 3.27
CA VAL A 100 -4.73 10.87 4.30
C VAL A 100 -3.43 11.61 4.66
N TYR A 101 -2.31 10.90 4.82
CA TYR A 101 -1.02 11.50 5.12
C TYR A 101 -0.51 12.40 3.99
N SER A 102 -0.69 11.99 2.73
CA SER A 102 -0.34 12.83 1.57
C SER A 102 -1.19 14.11 1.49
N LEU A 103 -2.49 14.01 1.75
CA LEU A 103 -3.40 15.17 1.77
C LEU A 103 -3.06 16.15 2.90
N GLN A 104 -2.62 15.63 4.05
CA GLN A 104 -2.15 16.42 5.19
C GLN A 104 -0.75 17.00 5.00
N GLY A 105 -0.02 16.65 3.93
CA GLY A 105 1.35 17.10 3.73
C GLY A 105 2.35 16.49 4.73
N LYS A 106 2.07 15.31 5.28
CA LYS A 106 2.87 14.67 6.32
C LYS A 106 3.63 13.47 5.78
N GLU A 107 4.95 13.48 5.95
CA GLU A 107 5.84 12.35 5.67
C GLU A 107 5.79 11.31 6.81
N LYS A 108 4.60 10.75 7.06
CA LYS A 108 4.40 9.73 8.10
C LYS A 108 4.41 8.34 7.48
N GLU A 109 5.24 7.47 8.04
CA GLU A 109 5.37 6.07 7.61
C GLU A 109 4.10 5.27 7.94
N LEU A 110 3.75 4.33 7.05
CA LEU A 110 2.71 3.36 7.33
C LEU A 110 3.15 2.41 8.46
N PRO A 111 2.27 2.05 9.40
CA PRO A 111 2.58 1.08 10.45
C PRO A 111 3.09 -0.24 9.87
N TRP A 112 4.08 -0.83 10.54
CA TRP A 112 4.72 -2.14 10.23
C TRP A 112 5.49 -2.22 8.91
N ILE A 113 5.01 -1.58 7.84
CA ILE A 113 5.58 -1.69 6.49
C ILE A 113 6.36 -0.45 6.08
N GLY A 114 6.04 0.73 6.59
CA GLY A 114 6.58 1.99 6.08
C GLY A 114 8.10 2.13 6.21
N GLN A 115 8.70 1.46 7.18
CA GLN A 115 10.15 1.39 7.37
C GLN A 115 10.91 0.81 6.17
N TYR A 116 10.26 -0.04 5.36
CA TYR A 116 10.87 -0.60 4.14
C TYR A 116 10.96 0.41 3.01
N GLY A 117 10.18 1.50 3.06
CA GLY A 117 10.19 2.54 2.01
C GLY A 117 11.57 3.19 1.87
N LYS A 118 12.24 3.45 2.99
CA LYS A 118 13.60 4.00 3.03
C LYS A 118 14.66 3.09 2.39
N LYS A 119 14.37 1.79 2.24
CA LYS A 119 15.29 0.82 1.61
C LYS A 119 15.18 0.80 0.09
N LEU A 120 14.12 1.39 -0.48
CA LEU A 120 13.95 1.50 -1.93
C LEU A 120 14.87 2.60 -2.47
N LYS A 121 15.86 2.20 -3.26
CA LYS A 121 16.78 3.11 -3.97
C LYS A 121 16.16 3.53 -5.30
N ILE A 122 15.17 4.40 -5.22
CA ILE A 122 14.52 5.06 -6.37
C ILE A 122 14.88 6.55 -6.42
#